data_AF-A0A958MT89-F1
#
_entry.id   AF-A0A958MT89-F1
#
_cell.length_a   1.000
_cell.length_b   1.000
_cell.length_c   1.000
_cell.angle_alpha   90.00
_cell.angle_beta   90.00
_cell.angle_gamma   90.00
#
_symmetry.space_group_name_H-M   'P 1'
#
loop_
_entity.id
_entity.type
_entity.pdbx_description
1 polymer ?
#
loop_
_entity_poly.entity_id
_entity_poly.type
_entity_poly.pdbx_seq_one_letter_code
_entity_poly.pdbx_strand_id
1 'polypeptide(L)'
;AEISQLAVSEKMDLLFGDKEAAFTTYMWKQGYLYKDENGDVEDWMGICHGWAPAAYMVPRPTKAITLKAFDDKTDIKIYPSELKGMVTQLWATAPFETRHIGGRCNKKDPERDENGRLIDPECFDINPATWHLAAVNQIGRAKRSFILDATYDYEVWNQPVYAYEYFYFNPETKKTTKTIAEAAVTPENFKSDPFKKYRGPQIEKIVGVAMRVGYIVELGAGPREEEGQDWDQIHWVEYLYDLEIDPSGEISGGEWYSQVHPDFLWGTSPNARPYSPVDQYLNEEAWNPDRALPELWREIFTKVAPYGHQPAKFLEKLVSMSRKDLPEDNNDRVGVEPPQ
;
A
#
# COMPACT_ATOMS: atom_id res chain seq x y z
N ALA A 1 -29.23 -12.14 -14.35
CA ALA A 1 -28.16 -12.82 -13.61
C ALA A 1 -28.64 -13.05 -12.18
N GLU A 2 -28.16 -14.08 -11.50
CA GLU A 2 -28.34 -14.17 -10.05
C GLU A 2 -27.56 -13.03 -9.39
N ILE A 3 -28.12 -12.36 -8.37
CA ILE A 3 -27.49 -11.21 -7.70
C ILE A 3 -26.11 -11.58 -7.11
N SER A 4 -25.95 -12.84 -6.71
CA SER A 4 -24.70 -13.42 -6.22
C SER A 4 -23.58 -13.46 -7.27
N GLN A 5 -23.91 -13.38 -8.56
CA GLN A 5 -22.96 -13.42 -9.68
C GLN A 5 -22.62 -12.04 -10.24
N LEU A 6 -23.29 -10.99 -9.75
CA LEU A 6 -23.00 -9.62 -10.17
C LEU A 6 -21.61 -9.21 -9.70
N ALA A 7 -20.88 -8.52 -10.58
CA ALA A 7 -19.66 -7.84 -10.21
C ALA A 7 -19.95 -6.75 -9.16
N VAL A 8 -18.92 -6.36 -8.42
CA VAL A 8 -19.00 -5.28 -7.42
C VAL A 8 -19.57 -3.99 -8.01
N SER A 9 -19.18 -3.65 -9.25
CA SER A 9 -19.68 -2.46 -9.93
C SER A 9 -21.17 -2.55 -10.27
N GLU A 10 -21.65 -3.71 -10.69
CA GLU A 10 -23.06 -3.93 -11.03
C GLU A 10 -23.92 -3.91 -9.76
N LYS A 11 -23.41 -4.44 -8.65
CA LYS A 11 -24.06 -4.31 -7.34
C LYS A 11 -24.15 -2.84 -6.90
N MET A 12 -23.12 -2.03 -7.15
CA MET A 12 -23.17 -0.58 -6.89
C MET A 12 -24.25 0.10 -7.73
N ASP A 13 -24.27 -0.14 -9.04
CA ASP A 13 -25.31 0.42 -9.91
C ASP A 13 -26.72 0.03 -9.43
N LEU A 14 -26.90 -1.23 -9.00
CA LEU A 14 -28.17 -1.72 -8.47
C LEU A 14 -28.54 -1.14 -7.09
N LEU A 15 -27.57 -0.92 -6.19
CA LEU A 15 -27.82 -0.29 -4.89
C LEU A 15 -28.32 1.15 -5.06
N PHE A 16 -27.70 1.89 -5.97
CA PHE A 16 -28.04 3.29 -6.23
C PHE A 16 -29.16 3.46 -7.26
N GLY A 17 -29.56 2.40 -7.97
CA GLY A 17 -30.62 2.45 -8.97
C GLY A 17 -30.20 3.17 -10.25
N ASP A 18 -28.90 3.14 -10.57
CA ASP A 18 -28.37 3.69 -11.80
C ASP A 18 -28.69 2.76 -12.98
N LYS A 19 -29.72 3.14 -13.75
CA LYS A 19 -30.20 2.36 -14.90
C LYS A 19 -29.26 2.40 -16.09
N GLU A 20 -28.38 3.39 -16.15
CA GLU A 20 -27.38 3.51 -17.21
C GLU A 20 -26.14 2.66 -16.93
N ALA A 21 -26.06 2.05 -15.72
CA ALA A 21 -24.92 1.28 -15.25
C ALA A 21 -23.60 2.06 -15.45
N ALA A 22 -23.60 3.35 -15.09
CA ALA A 22 -22.50 4.25 -15.44
C ALA A 22 -21.22 3.85 -14.71
N PHE A 23 -21.33 3.33 -13.48
CA PHE A 23 -20.16 2.89 -12.73
C PHE A 23 -19.57 1.62 -13.33
N THR A 24 -20.40 0.62 -13.64
CA THR A 24 -19.94 -0.58 -14.38
C THR A 24 -19.33 -0.22 -15.72
N THR A 25 -19.95 0.68 -16.48
CA THR A 25 -19.44 1.14 -17.77
C THR A 25 -18.07 1.81 -17.62
N TYR A 26 -17.87 2.64 -16.58
CA TYR A 26 -16.56 3.21 -16.29
C TYR A 26 -15.52 2.14 -15.96
N MET A 27 -15.87 1.13 -15.16
CA MET A 27 -14.94 0.04 -14.81
C MET A 27 -14.46 -0.72 -16.05
N TRP A 28 -15.38 -1.06 -16.96
CA TRP A 28 -15.02 -1.68 -18.25
C TRP A 28 -14.13 -0.77 -19.10
N LYS A 29 -14.40 0.54 -19.11
CA LYS A 29 -13.63 1.51 -19.88
C LYS A 29 -12.15 1.54 -19.48
N GLN A 30 -11.82 1.31 -18.21
CA GLN A 30 -10.41 1.29 -17.77
C GLN A 30 -9.60 0.24 -18.54
N GLY A 31 -10.12 -0.99 -18.65
CA GLY A 31 -9.48 -2.04 -19.43
C GLY A 31 -9.47 -1.76 -20.94
N TYR A 32 -10.55 -1.18 -21.49
CA TYR A 32 -10.61 -0.87 -22.92
C TYR A 32 -9.59 0.18 -23.35
N LEU A 33 -9.34 1.22 -22.53
CA LEU A 33 -8.35 2.23 -22.86
C LEU A 33 -6.96 1.61 -23.09
N TYR A 34 -6.54 0.70 -22.20
CA TYR A 34 -5.27 -0.01 -22.36
C TYR A 34 -5.27 -0.95 -23.55
N LYS A 35 -6.35 -1.71 -23.75
CA LYS A 35 -6.47 -2.60 -24.91
C LYS A 35 -6.42 -1.85 -26.23
N ASP A 36 -7.05 -0.68 -26.30
CA ASP A 36 -7.07 0.16 -27.50
C ASP A 36 -5.69 0.78 -27.78
N GLU A 37 -4.92 1.12 -26.74
CA GLU A 37 -3.59 1.70 -26.85
C GLU A 37 -2.49 0.66 -27.12
N ASN A 38 -2.52 -0.49 -26.42
CA ASN A 38 -1.44 -1.47 -26.37
C ASN A 38 -1.77 -2.83 -27.03
N GLY A 39 -3.05 -3.08 -27.37
CA GLY A 39 -3.52 -4.30 -28.01
C GLY A 39 -4.07 -5.36 -27.05
N ASP A 40 -3.70 -5.31 -25.78
CA ASP A 40 -4.16 -6.17 -24.70
C ASP A 40 -4.24 -5.43 -23.35
N VAL A 41 -4.72 -6.13 -22.33
CA VAL A 41 -4.71 -5.68 -20.94
C VAL A 41 -3.74 -6.58 -20.21
N GLU A 42 -2.64 -6.02 -19.69
CA GLU A 42 -1.61 -6.80 -19.02
C GLU A 42 -2.10 -7.29 -17.65
N ASP A 43 -1.73 -8.51 -17.27
CA ASP A 43 -2.26 -9.17 -16.07
C ASP A 43 -1.87 -8.48 -14.75
N TRP A 44 -0.84 -7.65 -14.74
CA TRP A 44 -0.39 -6.87 -13.57
C TRP A 44 -1.14 -5.53 -13.42
N MET A 45 -1.88 -5.09 -14.45
CA MET A 45 -2.63 -3.84 -14.39
C MET A 45 -3.71 -3.90 -13.32
N GLY A 46 -3.70 -2.93 -12.43
CA GLY A 46 -4.65 -2.89 -11.34
C GLY A 46 -4.56 -1.63 -10.49
N ILE A 47 -5.20 -1.72 -9.33
CA ILE A 47 -5.37 -0.62 -8.38
C ILE A 47 -4.58 -0.89 -7.09
N CYS A 48 -3.37 -1.46 -7.21
CA CYS A 48 -2.47 -1.71 -6.08
C CYS A 48 -2.17 -0.42 -5.29
N HIS A 49 -2.08 0.72 -5.98
CA HIS A 49 -1.92 2.05 -5.38
C HIS A 49 -3.14 2.50 -4.55
N GLY A 50 -4.34 1.96 -4.78
CA GLY A 50 -5.51 2.14 -3.92
C GLY A 50 -5.58 1.12 -2.78
N TRP A 51 -5.14 -0.12 -3.04
CA TRP A 51 -5.22 -1.22 -2.07
C TRP A 51 -4.19 -1.04 -0.95
N ALA A 52 -2.95 -0.73 -1.30
CA ALA A 52 -1.86 -0.57 -0.35
C ALA A 52 -2.17 0.45 0.77
N PRO A 53 -2.65 1.68 0.49
CA PRO A 53 -3.04 2.60 1.56
C PRO A 53 -4.31 2.15 2.28
N ALA A 54 -5.30 1.60 1.57
CA ALA A 54 -6.53 1.11 2.20
C ALA A 54 -6.25 0.02 3.26
N ALA A 55 -5.28 -0.86 3.01
CA ALA A 55 -4.94 -1.98 3.88
C ALA A 55 -4.55 -1.57 5.31
N TYR A 56 -3.90 -0.41 5.48
CA TYR A 56 -3.50 0.10 6.81
C TYR A 56 -4.28 1.33 7.28
N MET A 57 -5.07 1.95 6.40
CA MET A 57 -5.87 3.14 6.74
C MET A 57 -7.33 2.81 7.05
N VAL A 58 -7.87 1.73 6.49
CA VAL A 58 -9.27 1.32 6.64
C VAL A 58 -9.33 0.09 7.56
N PRO A 59 -10.19 0.09 8.60
CA PRO A 59 -10.41 -1.10 9.41
C PRO A 59 -10.90 -2.28 8.55
N ARG A 60 -10.36 -3.49 8.80
CA ARG A 60 -10.71 -4.72 8.06
C ARG A 60 -12.24 -4.96 8.03
N PRO A 61 -12.89 -5.06 6.88
CA PRO A 61 -14.24 -5.63 6.83
C PRO A 61 -14.20 -7.10 7.27
N THR A 62 -15.00 -7.50 8.26
CA THR A 62 -14.91 -8.84 8.88
C THR A 62 -16.08 -9.76 8.61
N LYS A 63 -17.26 -9.21 8.27
CA LYS A 63 -18.47 -10.00 8.00
C LYS A 63 -19.22 -9.50 6.77
N ALA A 64 -19.85 -10.42 6.05
CA ALA A 64 -20.76 -10.06 4.98
C ALA A 64 -21.95 -9.27 5.53
N ILE A 65 -22.43 -8.32 4.73
CA ILE A 65 -23.59 -7.48 5.04
C ILE A 65 -24.65 -7.64 3.96
N THR A 66 -25.90 -7.39 4.30
CA THR A 66 -27.02 -7.39 3.34
C THR A 66 -27.65 -6.01 3.33
N LEU A 67 -27.86 -5.47 2.13
CA LEU A 67 -28.46 -4.16 1.89
C LEU A 67 -29.69 -4.32 0.99
N LYS A 68 -30.61 -3.36 1.07
CA LYS A 68 -31.70 -3.25 0.08
C LYS A 68 -31.21 -2.52 -1.17
N ALA A 69 -31.56 -3.08 -2.34
CA ALA A 69 -31.42 -2.40 -3.62
C ALA A 69 -32.31 -1.15 -3.70
N PHE A 70 -32.17 -0.39 -4.78
CA PHE A 70 -32.93 0.84 -5.03
C PHE A 70 -34.47 0.68 -5.00
N ASP A 71 -34.96 -0.55 -5.21
CA ASP A 71 -36.38 -0.90 -5.24
C ASP A 71 -36.97 -1.20 -3.84
N ASP A 72 -36.13 -1.15 -2.80
CA ASP A 72 -36.48 -1.42 -1.40
C ASP A 72 -37.03 -2.84 -1.13
N LYS A 73 -36.80 -3.77 -2.07
CA LYS A 73 -37.32 -5.15 -2.02
C LYS A 73 -36.21 -6.17 -2.17
N THR A 74 -35.33 -5.93 -3.13
CA THR A 74 -34.28 -6.86 -3.52
C THR A 74 -33.13 -6.79 -2.52
N ASP A 75 -32.76 -7.93 -1.95
CA ASP A 75 -31.61 -8.06 -1.05
C ASP A 75 -30.32 -8.24 -1.84
N ILE A 76 -29.31 -7.45 -1.50
CA ILE A 76 -27.97 -7.52 -2.08
C ILE A 76 -27.00 -7.85 -0.96
N LYS A 77 -26.42 -9.05 -1.01
CA LYS A 77 -25.34 -9.45 -0.13
C LYS A 77 -24.01 -8.91 -0.67
N ILE A 78 -23.26 -8.26 0.22
CA ILE A 78 -21.91 -7.76 -0.01
C ILE A 78 -20.95 -8.50 0.92
N TYR A 79 -20.00 -9.24 0.35
CA TYR A 79 -18.97 -9.97 1.09
C TYR A 79 -17.81 -9.05 1.51
N PRO A 80 -17.01 -9.41 2.53
CA PRO A 80 -15.84 -8.63 2.93
C PRO A 80 -14.85 -8.34 1.80
N SER A 81 -14.61 -9.32 0.91
CA SER A 81 -13.77 -9.17 -0.27
C SER A 81 -14.30 -8.11 -1.25
N GLU A 82 -15.62 -8.02 -1.41
CA GLU A 82 -16.27 -7.02 -2.25
C GLU A 82 -16.19 -5.62 -1.62
N LEU A 83 -16.36 -5.51 -0.30
CA LEU A 83 -16.13 -4.25 0.42
C LEU A 83 -14.68 -3.79 0.30
N LYS A 84 -13.71 -4.71 0.44
CA LYS A 84 -12.29 -4.42 0.20
C LYS A 84 -12.09 -3.88 -1.22
N GLY A 85 -12.70 -4.50 -2.24
CA GLY A 85 -12.67 -4.02 -3.62
C GLY A 85 -13.25 -2.60 -3.80
N MET A 86 -14.41 -2.32 -3.20
CA MET A 86 -15.03 -0.98 -3.24
C MET A 86 -14.13 0.09 -2.60
N VAL A 87 -13.59 -0.21 -1.41
CA VAL A 87 -12.68 0.69 -0.69
C VAL A 87 -11.40 0.91 -1.48
N THR A 88 -10.79 -0.14 -2.02
CA THR A 88 -9.62 -0.04 -2.89
C THR A 88 -9.87 0.91 -4.07
N GLN A 89 -11.03 0.81 -4.72
CA GLN A 89 -11.39 1.71 -5.83
C GLN A 89 -11.57 3.17 -5.38
N LEU A 90 -12.12 3.40 -4.19
CA LEU A 90 -12.22 4.74 -3.61
C LEU A 90 -10.82 5.33 -3.37
N TRP A 91 -9.91 4.58 -2.75
CA TRP A 91 -8.53 5.02 -2.52
C TRP A 91 -7.71 5.16 -3.81
N ALA A 92 -8.07 4.45 -4.89
CA ALA A 92 -7.41 4.59 -6.19
C ALA A 92 -7.83 5.87 -6.94
N THR A 93 -9.05 6.37 -6.74
CA THR A 93 -9.62 7.44 -7.57
C THR A 93 -9.85 8.76 -6.85
N ALA A 94 -10.10 8.74 -5.55
CA ALA A 94 -10.34 9.96 -4.78
C ALA A 94 -9.02 10.59 -4.32
N PRO A 95 -8.92 11.93 -4.29
CA PRO A 95 -7.73 12.61 -3.78
C PRO A 95 -7.55 12.40 -2.27
N PHE A 96 -6.29 12.25 -1.85
CA PHE A 96 -5.85 12.25 -0.45
C PHE A 96 -4.39 12.73 -0.37
N GLU A 97 -3.92 13.11 0.83
CA GLU A 97 -2.54 13.56 1.04
C GLU A 97 -1.58 12.38 0.88
N THR A 98 -0.59 12.48 -0.01
CA THR A 98 0.52 11.52 -0.10
C THR A 98 1.86 12.20 0.18
N ARG A 99 2.82 11.41 0.63
CA ARG A 99 4.22 11.81 0.83
C ARG A 99 5.09 10.76 0.17
N HIS A 100 5.89 11.16 -0.81
CA HIS A 100 6.75 10.28 -1.60
C HIS A 100 8.21 10.56 -1.30
N ILE A 101 9.01 9.50 -1.33
CA ILE A 101 10.46 9.53 -1.20
C ILE A 101 11.05 8.54 -2.20
N GLY A 102 12.10 8.95 -2.89
CA GLY A 102 12.67 8.18 -4.00
C GLY A 102 12.07 8.59 -5.34
N GLY A 103 12.67 8.09 -6.41
CA GLY A 103 12.26 8.31 -7.79
C GLY A 103 12.19 6.98 -8.53
N ARG A 104 11.86 7.03 -9.83
CA ARG A 104 11.92 5.86 -10.69
C ARG A 104 13.09 5.99 -11.66
N CYS A 105 13.88 4.92 -11.77
CA CYS A 105 14.79 4.75 -12.89
C CYS A 105 14.01 4.35 -14.14
N ASN A 106 13.73 5.29 -15.05
CA ASN A 106 13.05 4.97 -16.32
C ASN A 106 13.98 4.38 -17.39
N LYS A 107 15.22 4.04 -17.04
CA LYS A 107 16.20 3.45 -17.96
C LYS A 107 16.11 1.93 -17.89
N LYS A 108 15.94 1.29 -19.05
CA LYS A 108 15.78 -0.17 -19.14
C LYS A 108 17.04 -0.95 -18.74
N ASP A 109 18.22 -0.42 -19.03
CA ASP A 109 19.51 -1.06 -18.72
C ASP A 109 20.53 0.00 -18.29
N PRO A 110 20.41 0.54 -17.06
CA PRO A 110 21.31 1.56 -16.56
C PRO A 110 22.73 1.00 -16.33
N GLU A 111 23.75 1.79 -16.66
CA GLU A 111 25.15 1.37 -16.54
C GLU A 111 25.54 1.08 -15.09
N ARG A 112 26.38 0.05 -14.92
CA ARG A 112 26.85 -0.46 -13.63
C ARG A 112 28.37 -0.43 -13.59
N ASP A 113 28.91 -0.25 -12.40
CA ASP A 113 30.35 -0.36 -12.16
C ASP A 113 30.80 -1.82 -11.98
N GLU A 114 32.10 -2.01 -11.74
CA GLU A 114 32.72 -3.32 -11.50
C GLU A 114 32.15 -4.10 -10.30
N ASN A 115 31.46 -3.42 -9.38
CA ASN A 115 30.83 -4.01 -8.20
C ASN A 115 29.31 -4.19 -8.38
N GLY A 116 28.77 -3.92 -9.57
CA GLY A 116 27.35 -4.02 -9.89
C GLY A 116 26.50 -2.84 -9.42
N ARG A 117 27.14 -1.79 -8.86
CA ARG A 117 26.49 -0.58 -8.37
C ARG A 117 26.13 0.34 -9.53
N LEU A 118 24.91 0.86 -9.53
CA LEU A 118 24.44 1.78 -10.57
C LEU A 118 25.29 3.05 -10.61
N ILE A 119 25.71 3.47 -11.80
CA ILE A 119 26.55 4.68 -11.92
C ILE A 119 25.69 5.92 -11.90
N ASP A 120 24.49 5.84 -12.48
CA ASP A 120 23.56 6.96 -12.56
C ASP A 120 22.89 7.21 -11.21
N PRO A 121 23.06 8.40 -10.59
CA PRO A 121 22.37 8.76 -9.37
C PRO A 121 20.84 8.74 -9.47
N GLU A 122 20.27 9.01 -10.65
CA GLU A 122 18.81 8.94 -10.86
C GLU A 122 18.28 7.50 -10.76
N CYS A 123 19.15 6.52 -10.96
CA CYS A 123 18.83 5.10 -10.87
C CYS A 123 19.37 4.46 -9.58
N PHE A 124 20.01 5.20 -8.69
CA PHE A 124 20.36 4.65 -7.37
C PHE A 124 19.13 4.49 -6.45
N ASP A 125 17.96 4.96 -6.92
CA ASP A 125 16.67 4.84 -6.26
C ASP A 125 16.70 5.44 -4.84
N ILE A 126 16.24 4.69 -3.83
CA ILE A 126 16.24 5.16 -2.45
C ILE A 126 17.59 4.92 -1.75
N ASN A 127 18.12 5.96 -1.10
CA ASN A 127 19.32 5.82 -0.26
C ASN A 127 19.05 4.88 0.93
N PRO A 128 19.96 3.95 1.27
CA PRO A 128 19.80 3.02 2.39
C PRO A 128 19.57 3.68 3.75
N ALA A 129 20.14 4.86 3.99
CA ALA A 129 19.86 5.65 5.21
C ALA A 129 18.38 6.01 5.29
N THR A 130 17.84 6.52 4.19
CA THR A 130 16.43 6.91 4.08
C THR A 130 15.51 5.71 4.25
N TRP A 131 15.84 4.58 3.62
CA TRP A 131 15.13 3.31 3.81
C TRP A 131 15.13 2.86 5.28
N HIS A 132 16.31 2.79 5.90
CA HIS A 132 16.45 2.32 7.27
C HIS A 132 15.68 3.21 8.24
N LEU A 133 15.82 4.53 8.08
CA LEU A 133 15.09 5.51 8.89
C LEU A 133 13.58 5.43 8.67
N ALA A 134 13.12 5.24 7.43
CA ALA A 134 11.70 5.07 7.14
C ALA A 134 11.14 3.81 7.81
N ALA A 135 11.78 2.66 7.64
CA ALA A 135 11.35 1.39 8.23
C ALA A 135 11.29 1.46 9.76
N VAL A 136 12.38 1.90 10.40
CA VAL A 136 12.48 1.97 11.87
C VAL A 136 11.53 3.02 12.46
N ASN A 137 11.39 4.18 11.84
CA ASN A 137 10.49 5.22 12.38
C ASN A 137 9.02 4.95 12.10
N GLN A 138 8.65 4.45 10.92
CA GLN A 138 7.23 4.16 10.60
C GLN A 138 6.75 2.94 11.38
N ILE A 139 7.40 1.78 11.20
CA ILE A 139 6.95 0.52 11.81
C ILE A 139 7.34 0.47 13.29
N GLY A 140 8.61 0.76 13.60
CA GLY A 140 9.16 0.58 14.94
C GLY A 140 8.63 1.59 15.95
N ARG A 141 8.72 2.88 15.60
CA ARG A 141 8.37 4.01 16.49
C ARG A 141 6.93 4.48 16.35
N ALA A 142 6.48 4.75 15.13
CA ALA A 142 5.15 5.31 14.88
C ALA A 142 4.04 4.25 14.86
N LYS A 143 4.40 2.95 14.85
CA LYS A 143 3.48 1.82 14.79
C LYS A 143 2.51 1.96 13.62
N ARG A 144 3.08 2.23 12.44
CA ARG A 144 2.32 2.56 11.25
C ARG A 144 3.00 2.02 9.99
N SER A 145 2.22 1.41 9.12
CA SER A 145 2.64 0.99 7.79
C SER A 145 3.00 2.19 6.89
N PHE A 146 3.83 1.91 5.90
CA PHE A 146 4.05 2.72 4.71
C PHE A 146 4.03 1.78 3.50
N ILE A 147 4.23 2.31 2.30
CA ILE A 147 4.14 1.57 1.05
C ILE A 147 5.49 1.59 0.39
N LEU A 148 5.93 0.42 -0.06
CA LEU A 148 7.11 0.26 -0.90
C LEU A 148 6.69 -0.23 -2.28
N ASP A 149 7.46 0.14 -3.30
CA ASP A 149 7.47 -0.59 -4.56
C ASP A 149 8.32 -1.85 -4.38
N ALA A 150 7.70 -3.02 -4.52
CA ALA A 150 8.32 -4.30 -4.18
C ALA A 150 9.17 -4.89 -5.30
N THR A 151 9.04 -4.36 -6.52
CA THR A 151 9.78 -4.80 -7.69
C THR A 151 10.87 -3.81 -8.06
N TYR A 152 11.94 -4.34 -8.66
CA TYR A 152 13.01 -3.58 -9.29
C TYR A 152 12.90 -3.79 -10.81
N ASP A 153 11.74 -3.41 -11.38
CA ASP A 153 11.45 -3.61 -12.80
C ASP A 153 10.41 -2.61 -13.35
N TYR A 154 9.90 -2.89 -14.56
CA TYR A 154 8.93 -2.05 -15.27
C TYR A 154 7.56 -2.00 -14.55
N GLU A 155 7.19 -3.09 -13.89
CA GLU A 155 5.92 -3.22 -13.18
C GLU A 155 5.99 -2.47 -11.86
N VAL A 156 4.86 -1.91 -11.43
CA VAL A 156 4.77 -1.19 -10.15
C VAL A 156 3.92 -1.98 -9.19
N TRP A 157 4.54 -2.48 -8.12
CA TRP A 157 3.90 -3.31 -7.11
C TRP A 157 3.91 -2.60 -5.76
N ASN A 158 2.85 -1.84 -5.51
CA ASN A 158 2.64 -1.15 -4.24
C ASN A 158 2.25 -2.14 -3.15
N GLN A 159 3.15 -2.38 -2.20
CA GLN A 159 2.92 -3.31 -1.08
C GLN A 159 2.97 -2.58 0.26
N PRO A 160 1.98 -2.79 1.16
CA PRO A 160 2.00 -2.19 2.49
C PRO A 160 2.97 -2.97 3.40
N VAL A 161 3.92 -2.25 3.99
CA VAL A 161 4.95 -2.81 4.88
C VAL A 161 4.35 -3.16 6.23
N TYR A 162 4.47 -4.42 6.62
CA TYR A 162 3.89 -4.95 7.84
C TYR A 162 4.87 -4.98 9.00
N ALA A 163 6.07 -5.51 8.78
CA ALA A 163 7.04 -5.75 9.84
C ALA A 163 8.48 -5.66 9.32
N TYR A 164 9.43 -5.44 10.24
CA TYR A 164 10.84 -5.65 9.97
C TYR A 164 11.53 -6.31 11.16
N GLU A 165 12.62 -7.00 10.88
CA GLU A 165 13.65 -7.37 11.84
C GLU A 165 15.02 -7.10 11.22
N TYR A 166 16.03 -6.77 12.02
CA TYR A 166 17.38 -6.62 11.48
C TYR A 166 18.45 -6.99 12.50
N PHE A 167 19.62 -7.37 11.97
CA PHE A 167 20.87 -7.49 12.70
C PHE A 167 21.94 -6.66 12.02
N TYR A 168 23.00 -6.37 12.76
CA TYR A 168 24.16 -5.68 12.21
C TYR A 168 25.20 -6.71 11.77
N PHE A 169 26.07 -6.32 10.84
CA PHE A 169 27.28 -7.07 10.53
C PHE A 169 28.45 -6.13 10.31
N ASN A 170 29.66 -6.62 10.59
CA ASN A 170 30.86 -5.87 10.30
C ASN A 170 31.19 -5.93 8.80
N PRO A 171 31.22 -4.80 8.06
CA PRO A 171 31.38 -4.81 6.61
C PRO A 171 32.70 -5.42 6.11
N GLU A 172 33.77 -5.33 6.89
CA GLU A 172 35.08 -5.92 6.56
C GLU A 172 35.11 -7.42 6.86
N THR A 173 34.73 -7.81 8.08
CA THR A 173 34.86 -9.21 8.54
C THR A 173 33.65 -10.09 8.24
N LYS A 174 32.54 -9.48 7.80
CA LYS A 174 31.21 -10.09 7.56
C LYS A 174 30.59 -10.80 8.77
N LYS A 175 31.12 -10.59 9.98
CA LYS A 175 30.57 -11.17 11.22
C LYS A 175 29.32 -10.44 11.64
N THR A 176 28.26 -11.19 11.93
CA THR A 176 26.97 -10.66 12.41
C THR A 176 27.00 -10.40 13.92
N THR A 177 26.22 -9.42 14.36
CA THR A 177 26.10 -9.00 15.76
C THR A 177 24.79 -8.24 15.98
N LYS A 178 24.39 -8.11 17.25
CA LYS A 178 23.25 -7.30 17.67
C LYS A 178 23.63 -5.88 18.07
N THR A 179 24.92 -5.52 18.05
CA THR A 179 25.39 -4.20 18.49
C THR A 179 26.11 -3.44 17.38
N ILE A 180 25.84 -2.14 17.29
CA ILE A 180 26.53 -1.24 16.36
C ILE A 180 28.04 -1.21 16.67
N ALA A 181 28.42 -1.26 17.95
CA ALA A 181 29.82 -1.16 18.36
C ALA A 181 30.70 -2.29 17.81
N GLU A 182 30.16 -3.52 17.74
CA GLU A 182 30.89 -4.67 17.18
C GLU A 182 30.82 -4.71 15.64
N ALA A 183 29.76 -4.16 15.04
CA ALA A 183 29.59 -4.09 13.60
C ALA A 183 30.38 -2.93 12.96
N ALA A 184 30.61 -1.85 13.68
CA ALA A 184 31.23 -0.65 13.10
C ALA A 184 32.67 -0.90 12.63
N VAL A 185 33.01 -0.33 11.47
CA VAL A 185 34.37 -0.21 10.96
C VAL A 185 34.63 1.24 10.55
N THR A 186 35.86 1.74 10.76
CA THR A 186 36.22 3.08 10.25
C THR A 186 36.57 3.00 8.77
N PRO A 187 36.42 4.10 8.00
CA PRO A 187 36.81 4.11 6.59
C PRO A 187 38.26 3.64 6.34
N GLU A 188 39.19 3.94 7.25
CA GLU A 188 40.58 3.51 7.15
C GLU A 188 40.73 2.00 7.32
N ASN A 189 39.87 1.37 8.14
CA ASN A 189 39.95 -0.04 8.48
C ASN A 189 39.09 -0.93 7.58
N PHE A 190 38.20 -0.35 6.76
CA PHE A 190 37.44 -1.08 5.74
C PHE A 190 38.28 -1.21 4.46
N LYS A 191 39.18 -2.19 4.44
CA LYS A 191 40.16 -2.38 3.36
C LYS A 191 39.51 -2.90 2.08
N SER A 192 38.46 -3.71 2.22
CA SER A 192 37.73 -4.30 1.10
C SER A 192 36.40 -3.59 0.82
N ASP A 193 36.33 -2.26 0.99
CA ASP A 193 35.11 -1.49 0.72
C ASP A 193 34.81 -1.40 -0.79
N PRO A 194 33.77 -2.09 -1.31
CA PRO A 194 33.41 -2.02 -2.73
C PRO A 194 32.87 -0.65 -3.12
N PHE A 195 32.36 0.13 -2.15
CA PHE A 195 31.68 1.39 -2.42
C PHE A 195 32.53 2.61 -2.05
N LYS A 196 33.84 2.43 -1.83
CA LYS A 196 34.77 3.47 -1.37
C LYS A 196 34.67 4.79 -2.15
N LYS A 197 34.42 4.74 -3.46
CA LYS A 197 34.29 5.92 -4.33
C LYS A 197 32.95 6.66 -4.22
N TYR A 198 31.93 6.02 -3.64
CA TYR A 198 30.57 6.56 -3.47
C TYR A 198 30.29 7.07 -2.05
N ARG A 199 31.10 6.65 -1.08
CA ARG A 199 31.01 7.05 0.32
C ARG A 199 30.97 8.58 0.50
N GLY A 200 30.12 9.04 1.41
CA GLY A 200 30.08 10.44 1.83
C GLY A 200 31.42 10.95 2.40
N PRO A 201 31.67 12.28 2.38
CA PRO A 201 32.96 12.86 2.77
C PRO A 201 33.19 12.95 4.29
N GLN A 202 32.15 12.77 5.12
CA GLN A 202 32.21 12.95 6.58
C GLN A 202 31.68 11.70 7.30
N ILE A 203 32.42 10.60 7.19
CA ILE A 203 32.06 9.33 7.81
C ILE A 203 33.05 9.02 8.93
N GLU A 204 32.51 8.79 10.12
CA GLU A 204 33.26 8.29 11.28
C GLU A 204 33.24 6.75 11.30
N LYS A 205 32.06 6.16 11.01
CA LYS A 205 31.86 4.69 11.04
C LYS A 205 30.95 4.23 9.91
N ILE A 206 31.22 3.02 9.43
CA ILE A 206 30.38 2.27 8.49
C ILE A 206 29.87 1.03 9.21
N VAL A 207 28.57 0.76 9.09
CA VAL A 207 27.90 -0.35 9.79
C VAL A 207 27.06 -1.13 8.79
N GLY A 208 27.29 -2.43 8.66
CA GLY A 208 26.47 -3.30 7.82
C GLY A 208 25.15 -3.63 8.52
N VAL A 209 24.05 -3.66 7.76
CA VAL A 209 22.71 -4.03 8.21
C VAL A 209 22.14 -5.08 7.28
N ALA A 210 21.63 -6.15 7.88
CA ALA A 210 20.78 -7.13 7.21
C ALA A 210 19.37 -7.00 7.78
N MET A 211 18.46 -6.45 6.98
CA MET A 211 17.09 -6.20 7.38
C MET A 211 16.14 -7.12 6.62
N ARG A 212 15.44 -7.99 7.36
CA ARG A 212 14.29 -8.72 6.84
C ARG A 212 13.05 -7.84 6.95
N VAL A 213 12.33 -7.69 5.86
CA VAL A 213 11.06 -6.96 5.80
C VAL A 213 9.95 -7.86 5.34
N GLY A 214 8.85 -7.80 6.07
CA GLY A 214 7.59 -8.44 5.74
C GLY A 214 6.62 -7.40 5.20
N TYR A 215 6.11 -7.60 3.99
CA TYR A 215 4.99 -6.84 3.45
C TYR A 215 3.81 -7.77 3.15
N ILE A 216 2.59 -7.24 3.22
CA ILE A 216 1.39 -8.02 2.91
C ILE A 216 1.32 -8.24 1.41
N VAL A 217 0.87 -9.40 0.97
CA VAL A 217 0.59 -9.72 -0.43
C VAL A 217 -0.89 -10.00 -0.67
N GLU A 218 -1.29 -9.91 -1.93
CA GLU A 218 -2.66 -10.05 -2.39
C GLU A 218 -3.22 -11.46 -2.11
N LEU A 219 -4.52 -11.50 -1.81
CA LEU A 219 -5.28 -12.74 -1.69
C LEU A 219 -6.34 -12.78 -2.78
N GLY A 220 -6.61 -13.97 -3.30
CA GLY A 220 -7.74 -14.19 -4.19
C GLY A 220 -9.07 -13.79 -3.53
N ALA A 221 -9.87 -13.00 -4.24
CA ALA A 221 -11.21 -12.62 -3.78
C ALA A 221 -12.17 -13.82 -3.81
N GLY A 222 -13.16 -13.81 -2.93
CA GLY A 222 -14.19 -14.86 -2.90
C GLY A 222 -15.37 -14.50 -1.99
N PRO A 223 -16.53 -15.16 -2.17
CA PRO A 223 -17.77 -14.87 -1.45
C PRO A 223 -17.78 -15.46 -0.04
N ARG A 224 -16.81 -15.05 0.80
CA ARG A 224 -16.66 -15.54 2.17
C ARG A 224 -17.58 -14.75 3.09
N GLU A 225 -18.29 -15.43 3.99
CA GLU A 225 -19.16 -14.77 4.96
C GLU A 225 -18.36 -14.02 6.04
N GLU A 226 -17.14 -14.48 6.33
CA GLU A 226 -16.25 -13.91 7.34
C GLU A 226 -14.83 -13.73 6.79
N GLU A 227 -14.08 -12.84 7.44
CA GLU A 227 -12.70 -12.47 7.11
C GLU A 227 -11.91 -12.22 8.41
N GLY A 228 -10.63 -12.58 8.43
CA GLY A 228 -9.79 -12.47 9.63
C GLY A 228 -8.29 -12.32 9.32
N GLN A 229 -7.49 -12.02 10.34
CA GLN A 229 -6.04 -11.80 10.20
C GLN A 229 -5.26 -13.07 9.88
N ASP A 230 -5.73 -14.23 10.32
CA ASP A 230 -5.06 -15.53 10.10
C ASP A 230 -4.91 -15.93 8.63
N TRP A 231 -5.55 -15.16 7.73
CA TRP A 231 -5.61 -15.40 6.30
C TRP A 231 -4.62 -14.51 5.55
N ASP A 232 -4.05 -13.51 6.23
CA ASP A 232 -3.06 -12.61 5.67
C ASP A 232 -1.82 -13.39 5.24
N GLN A 233 -1.29 -13.04 4.07
CA GLN A 233 -0.03 -13.55 3.59
C GLN A 233 1.02 -12.47 3.69
N ILE A 234 2.16 -12.82 4.27
CA ILE A 234 3.31 -11.95 4.42
C ILE A 234 4.43 -12.51 3.55
N HIS A 235 4.90 -11.72 2.60
CA HIS A 235 6.11 -12.03 1.86
C HIS A 235 7.30 -11.37 2.56
N TRP A 236 8.37 -12.15 2.76
CA TRP A 236 9.57 -11.71 3.45
C TRP A 236 10.73 -11.60 2.48
N VAL A 237 11.36 -10.43 2.44
CA VAL A 237 12.58 -10.14 1.69
C VAL A 237 13.69 -9.72 2.64
N GLU A 238 14.94 -9.96 2.25
CA GLU A 238 16.13 -9.50 2.98
C GLU A 238 16.85 -8.44 2.15
N TYR A 239 17.13 -7.30 2.78
CA TYR A 239 17.96 -6.25 2.21
C TYR A 239 19.26 -6.11 2.99
N LEU A 240 20.37 -6.12 2.25
CA LEU A 240 21.72 -5.94 2.75
C LEU A 240 22.28 -4.59 2.32
N TYR A 241 22.70 -3.78 3.29
CA TYR A 241 23.25 -2.45 3.04
C TYR A 241 24.22 -2.02 4.12
N ASP A 242 25.05 -1.06 3.81
CA ASP A 242 25.82 -0.31 4.81
C ASP A 242 25.09 0.98 5.17
N LEU A 243 25.22 1.39 6.43
CA LEU A 243 24.91 2.73 6.92
C LEU A 243 26.20 3.49 7.17
N GLU A 244 26.20 4.74 6.77
CA GLU A 244 27.26 5.71 7.02
C GLU A 244 26.87 6.56 8.23
N ILE A 245 27.74 6.56 9.25
CA ILE A 245 27.54 7.31 10.48
C ILE A 245 28.55 8.44 10.54
N ASP A 246 28.05 9.66 10.72
CA ASP A 246 28.88 10.85 10.81
C ASP A 246 29.54 11.02 12.19
N PRO A 247 30.45 12.01 12.37
CA PRO A 247 31.10 12.25 13.67
C PRO A 247 30.16 12.70 14.80
N SER A 248 28.93 13.15 14.48
CA SER A 248 27.91 13.48 15.48
C SER A 248 27.13 12.24 15.95
N GLY A 249 27.29 11.11 15.25
CA GLY A 249 26.60 9.85 15.53
C GLY A 249 25.27 9.71 14.78
N GLU A 250 25.01 10.56 13.78
CA GLU A 250 23.81 10.51 12.95
C GLU A 250 24.04 9.67 11.69
N ILE A 251 22.97 9.05 11.17
CA ILE A 251 23.01 8.32 9.90
C ILE A 251 23.01 9.36 8.77
N SER A 252 24.07 9.41 7.98
CA SER A 252 24.27 10.41 6.92
C SER A 252 24.09 9.85 5.50
N GLY A 253 24.17 8.53 5.33
CA GLY A 253 24.12 7.88 4.02
C GLY A 253 24.20 6.35 4.13
N GLY A 254 24.45 5.71 2.99
CA GLY A 254 24.54 4.25 2.92
C GLY A 254 24.69 3.73 1.50
N GLU A 255 25.07 2.46 1.39
CA GLU A 255 25.24 1.77 0.10
C GLU A 255 24.60 0.38 0.11
N TRP A 256 23.95 0.02 -1.00
CA TRP A 256 23.27 -1.26 -1.17
C TRP A 256 24.22 -2.36 -1.67
N TYR A 257 24.15 -3.56 -1.08
CA TYR A 257 24.86 -4.74 -1.61
C TYR A 257 24.08 -5.50 -2.68
N SER A 258 22.76 -5.30 -2.73
CA SER A 258 21.86 -5.88 -3.74
C SER A 258 21.25 -4.77 -4.58
N GLN A 259 20.84 -5.11 -5.79
CA GLN A 259 20.09 -4.21 -6.67
C GLN A 259 18.58 -4.45 -6.55
N VAL A 260 18.20 -5.56 -5.93
CA VAL A 260 16.83 -5.84 -5.56
C VAL A 260 16.56 -5.11 -4.24
N HIS A 261 16.19 -3.84 -4.35
CA HIS A 261 15.74 -2.97 -3.27
C HIS A 261 14.57 -2.12 -3.77
N PRO A 262 13.76 -1.52 -2.87
CA PRO A 262 12.62 -0.71 -3.30
C PRO A 262 13.05 0.51 -4.14
N ASP A 263 12.34 0.81 -5.22
CA ASP A 263 12.58 2.00 -6.03
C ASP A 263 12.19 3.29 -5.28
N PHE A 264 10.97 3.27 -4.74
CA PHE A 264 10.43 4.39 -3.98
C PHE A 264 9.59 3.91 -2.80
N LEU A 265 9.44 4.82 -1.85
CA LEU A 265 8.56 4.68 -0.71
C LEU A 265 7.53 5.79 -0.74
N TRP A 266 6.34 5.49 -0.25
CA TRP A 266 5.36 6.52 0.01
C TRP A 266 4.42 6.15 1.14
N GLY A 267 3.68 7.14 1.59
CA GLY A 267 2.63 6.94 2.57
C GLY A 267 1.71 8.13 2.59
N THR A 268 0.82 8.14 3.56
CA THR A 268 -0.17 9.19 3.74
C THR A 268 -0.08 9.76 5.17
N SER A 269 -0.85 10.79 5.54
CA SER A 269 -0.90 11.25 6.94
C SER A 269 -1.80 10.34 7.80
N PRO A 270 -1.60 10.24 9.14
CA PRO A 270 -2.34 9.28 9.98
C PRO A 270 -3.87 9.41 9.93
N ASN A 271 -4.35 10.61 9.62
CA ASN A 271 -5.79 10.91 9.53
C ASN A 271 -6.25 11.12 8.10
N ALA A 272 -5.41 10.78 7.11
CA ALA A 272 -5.79 10.92 5.72
C ALA A 272 -7.00 10.05 5.40
N ARG A 273 -7.89 10.63 4.60
CA ARG A 273 -9.08 9.97 4.09
C ARG A 273 -9.26 10.38 2.63
N PRO A 274 -9.67 9.45 1.76
CA PRO A 274 -10.08 9.79 0.41
C PRO A 274 -11.25 10.77 0.48
N TYR A 275 -11.11 11.91 -0.19
CA TYR A 275 -12.17 12.91 -0.25
C TYR A 275 -13.07 12.69 -1.46
N SER A 276 -14.36 12.40 -1.24
CA SER A 276 -15.35 12.47 -2.32
C SER A 276 -16.03 13.84 -2.29
N PRO A 277 -15.96 14.67 -3.36
CA PRO A 277 -16.55 16.00 -3.38
C PRO A 277 -18.05 16.05 -3.07
N VAL A 278 -18.73 14.92 -3.20
CA VAL A 278 -20.17 14.79 -2.91
C VAL A 278 -20.49 14.50 -1.45
N ASP A 279 -19.52 14.07 -0.65
CA ASP A 279 -19.75 13.71 0.76
C ASP A 279 -20.25 14.89 1.60
N GLN A 280 -19.93 16.13 1.20
CA GLN A 280 -20.42 17.34 1.88
C GLN A 280 -21.96 17.46 1.85
N TYR A 281 -22.63 16.83 0.89
CA TYR A 281 -24.09 16.85 0.74
C TYR A 281 -24.78 15.67 1.43
N LEU A 282 -24.02 14.70 1.92
CA LEU A 282 -24.53 13.43 2.43
C LEU A 282 -24.51 13.41 3.95
N ASN A 283 -25.62 12.97 4.55
CA ASN A 283 -25.72 12.71 5.98
C ASN A 283 -25.95 11.21 6.21
N GLU A 284 -24.99 10.52 6.83
CA GLU A 284 -25.06 9.08 7.12
C GLU A 284 -26.17 8.71 8.10
N GLU A 285 -26.47 9.59 9.06
CA GLU A 285 -27.55 9.36 10.04
C GLU A 285 -28.94 9.38 9.40
N ALA A 286 -29.04 9.92 8.18
CA ALA A 286 -30.29 9.96 7.44
C ALA A 286 -30.63 8.65 6.71
N TRP A 287 -29.74 7.65 6.73
CA TRP A 287 -29.96 6.35 6.06
C TRP A 287 -30.10 5.20 7.06
N ASN A 288 -31.24 4.50 6.98
CA ASN A 288 -31.43 3.20 7.61
C ASN A 288 -30.93 2.08 6.67
N PRO A 289 -29.89 1.31 7.03
CA PRO A 289 -29.32 0.26 6.17
C PRO A 289 -30.28 -0.89 5.81
N ASP A 290 -31.38 -1.05 6.56
CA ASP A 290 -32.44 -2.03 6.24
C ASP A 290 -33.37 -1.54 5.12
N ARG A 291 -33.15 -0.33 4.59
CA ARG A 291 -33.94 0.31 3.53
C ARG A 291 -33.03 0.74 2.38
N ALA A 292 -33.66 0.90 1.21
CA ALA A 292 -33.01 1.48 0.05
C ALA A 292 -32.37 2.84 0.39
N LEU A 293 -31.28 3.16 -0.30
CA LEU A 293 -30.62 4.45 -0.16
C LEU A 293 -31.60 5.60 -0.45
N PRO A 294 -31.58 6.69 0.35
CA PRO A 294 -32.44 7.84 0.11
C PRO A 294 -32.21 8.44 -1.29
N GLU A 295 -33.23 9.09 -1.83
CA GLU A 295 -33.20 9.68 -3.17
C GLU A 295 -31.96 10.55 -3.43
N LEU A 296 -31.60 11.41 -2.47
CA LEU A 296 -30.42 12.27 -2.57
C LEU A 296 -29.11 11.47 -2.78
N TRP A 297 -28.92 10.34 -2.11
CA TRP A 297 -27.74 9.50 -2.27
C TRP A 297 -27.68 8.90 -3.68
N ARG A 298 -28.84 8.47 -4.20
CA ARG A 298 -28.99 7.92 -5.56
C ARG A 298 -28.71 8.97 -6.63
N GLU A 299 -29.29 10.16 -6.50
CA GLU A 299 -29.05 11.28 -7.42
C GLU A 299 -27.61 11.79 -7.42
N ILE A 300 -26.94 11.73 -6.27
CA ILE A 300 -25.53 12.10 -6.17
C ILE A 300 -24.64 11.06 -6.85
N PHE A 301 -24.93 9.78 -6.65
CA PHE A 301 -24.14 8.70 -7.25
C PHE A 301 -24.14 8.77 -8.77
N THR A 302 -25.29 9.00 -9.41
CA THR A 302 -25.37 9.12 -10.88
C THR A 302 -24.50 10.25 -11.46
N LYS A 303 -24.14 11.26 -10.65
CA LYS A 303 -23.24 12.35 -11.07
C LYS A 303 -21.77 11.98 -10.99
N VAL A 304 -21.39 11.02 -10.14
CA VAL A 304 -20.00 10.66 -9.86
C VAL A 304 -19.59 9.31 -10.42
N ALA A 305 -20.55 8.40 -10.59
CA ALA A 305 -20.38 7.08 -11.18
C ALA A 305 -19.71 7.08 -12.56
N PRO A 306 -20.03 8.02 -13.49
CA PRO A 306 -19.34 8.10 -14.80
C PRO A 306 -17.84 8.42 -14.72
N TYR A 307 -17.35 8.81 -13.55
CA TYR A 307 -15.94 9.13 -13.28
C TYR A 307 -15.28 8.09 -12.37
N GLY A 308 -15.96 6.97 -12.08
CA GLY A 308 -15.44 5.91 -11.21
C GLY A 308 -15.36 6.27 -9.73
N HIS A 309 -15.95 7.39 -9.34
CA HIS A 309 -16.00 7.87 -7.97
C HIS A 309 -17.17 7.26 -7.19
N GLN A 310 -16.98 7.13 -5.89
CA GLN A 310 -17.97 6.62 -4.94
C GLN A 310 -18.09 7.60 -3.76
N PRO A 311 -19.25 7.68 -3.09
CA PRO A 311 -19.35 8.43 -1.83
C PRO A 311 -18.52 7.76 -0.74
N ALA A 312 -17.55 8.46 -0.13
CA ALA A 312 -16.70 7.84 0.89
C ALA A 312 -17.52 7.48 2.14
N LYS A 313 -18.44 8.37 2.53
CA LYS A 313 -19.38 8.16 3.65
C LYS A 313 -20.22 6.89 3.52
N PHE A 314 -20.59 6.52 2.28
CA PHE A 314 -21.30 5.26 2.03
C PHE A 314 -20.42 4.06 2.42
N LEU A 315 -19.18 4.04 1.91
CA LEU A 315 -18.25 2.93 2.17
C LEU A 315 -17.80 2.88 3.63
N GLU A 316 -17.56 4.02 4.28
CA GLU A 316 -17.26 4.09 5.72
C GLU A 316 -18.38 3.45 6.55
N LYS A 317 -19.64 3.74 6.20
CA LYS A 317 -20.81 3.11 6.83
C LYS A 317 -20.87 1.60 6.60
N LEU A 318 -20.61 1.13 5.37
CA LEU A 318 -20.60 -0.31 5.06
C LEU A 318 -19.50 -1.05 5.83
N VAL A 319 -18.30 -0.48 5.91
CA VAL A 319 -17.18 -1.03 6.69
C VAL A 319 -17.55 -1.11 8.18
N SER A 320 -18.17 -0.06 8.73
CA SER A 320 -18.66 -0.07 10.11
C SER A 320 -19.69 -1.18 10.34
N MET A 321 -20.65 -1.36 9.43
CA MET A 321 -21.65 -2.44 9.53
C MET A 321 -21.02 -3.84 9.49
N SER A 322 -20.02 -4.04 8.64
CA SER A 322 -19.26 -5.30 8.52
C SER A 322 -18.51 -5.67 9.81
N ARG A 323 -18.33 -4.70 10.71
CA ARG A 323 -17.56 -4.82 11.96
C ARG A 323 -18.41 -4.71 13.23
N LYS A 324 -19.74 -4.63 13.14
CA LYS A 324 -20.65 -4.29 14.25
C LYS A 324 -20.52 -5.16 15.51
N ASP A 325 -20.01 -6.38 15.38
CA ASP A 325 -19.81 -7.30 16.51
C ASP A 325 -18.41 -7.22 17.16
N LEU A 326 -17.57 -6.28 16.71
CA LEU A 326 -16.22 -6.07 17.25
C LEU A 326 -16.20 -4.84 18.19
N PRO A 327 -15.33 -4.84 19.22
CA PRO A 327 -15.06 -3.65 20.03
C PRO A 327 -14.67 -2.44 19.18
N GLU A 328 -15.10 -1.23 19.57
CA GLU A 328 -14.79 0.03 18.84
C GLU A 328 -13.28 0.33 18.76
N ASP A 329 -12.48 -0.19 19.70
CA ASP A 329 -11.03 -0.05 19.74
C ASP A 329 -10.28 -1.09 18.89
N ASN A 330 -10.97 -2.11 18.37
CA ASN A 330 -10.39 -3.03 17.41
C ASN A 330 -10.12 -2.24 16.10
N ASN A 331 -8.85 -1.93 15.86
CA ASN A 331 -8.35 -1.28 14.65
C ASN A 331 -7.50 -2.25 13.84
N ASP A 332 -7.95 -3.49 13.67
CA ASP A 332 -7.36 -4.49 12.77
C ASP A 332 -7.09 -3.86 11.38
N ARG A 333 -5.84 -3.43 11.23
CA ARG A 333 -5.24 -2.67 10.13
C ARG A 333 -3.82 -3.18 10.02
N VAL A 334 -3.35 -3.30 8.79
CA VAL A 334 -1.99 -3.75 8.51
C VAL A 334 -0.97 -2.81 9.17
N GLY A 335 -0.01 -3.36 9.92
CA GLY A 335 1.15 -2.62 10.45
C GLY A 335 0.86 -1.67 11.63
N VAL A 336 -0.29 -1.78 12.30
CA VAL A 336 -0.61 -0.99 13.51
C VAL A 336 -0.18 -1.70 14.81
N GLU A 337 -0.03 -3.03 14.78
CA GLU A 337 0.59 -3.82 15.85
C GLU A 337 1.57 -4.82 15.24
N PRO A 338 2.90 -4.65 15.40
CA PRO A 338 3.84 -5.70 15.03
C PRO A 338 3.62 -6.92 15.95
N PRO A 339 3.91 -8.15 15.49
CA PRO A 339 3.93 -9.30 16.39
C PRO A 339 4.90 -9.03 17.54
N GLN A 340 4.44 -9.33 18.77
CA GLN A 340 5.18 -9.11 20.02
C GLN A 340 6.49 -9.89 20.08
#